data_AF-A0A672KRA8-F1
#
_entry.id   AF-A0A672KRA8-F1
#
_cell.length_a   1.000
_cell.length_b   1.000
_cell.length_c   1.000
_cell.angle_alpha   90.00
_cell.angle_beta   90.00
_cell.angle_gamma   90.00
#
_symmetry.space_group_name_H-M   'P 1'
#
loop_
_entity.id
_entity.type
_entity.pdbx_description
1 polymer ?
#
loop_
_entity_poly.entity_id
_entity_poly.type
_entity_poly.pdbx_seq_one_letter_code
_entity_poly.pdbx_strand_id
1 'polypeptide(L)'
;MAEARISVDQNEFMCAVCLDLLKDPVTIQCGHSYCKSCITGHWDQEDQKKVYSCPQCRQIFRPRPALAKNTILAEVVEKMKMTKPSADYYAGAGDVQCDVCTGRKYKAIKSCLNCHESYCQTHFDHHEEFHSRKPHKVSEATGRLQEMICQKHDKLLEVFCRTDQKCICVLCMDEHKNHNTVSAVAQRTEKQTQLKEMQKQFQQRIQQREKDLQQLREAVESHKRSAQTAVEDSERIFTELIRSIERSHSELIRLITVQEKAAVRRAEGRLERLEQEINDLRRRDAELEHLSHTQDHIQFLQSFQSLSSPPESTDDPIIPFSSLFSFDGVRESVRQLRDKLENFCKNGLKKISDRVTFNTFVPWTRNDVLQCKSQAENLTEYVHLLPL
;
A
#
# COMPACT_ATOMS: atom_id res chain seq x y z
N MET A 1 0.24 18.93 -68.07
CA MET A 1 1.64 18.78 -68.51
C MET A 1 2.34 17.94 -67.47
N ALA A 2 2.98 16.84 -67.88
CA ALA A 2 3.69 15.95 -66.97
C ALA A 2 4.93 16.67 -66.43
N GLU A 3 5.02 16.86 -65.10
CA GLU A 3 6.27 17.28 -64.47
C GLU A 3 7.19 16.06 -64.35
N ALA A 4 8.26 16.05 -65.14
CA ALA A 4 9.32 15.06 -65.00
C ALA A 4 10.03 15.30 -63.65
N ARG A 5 9.88 14.36 -62.70
CA ARG A 5 10.70 14.33 -61.48
C ARG A 5 12.08 13.78 -61.83
N ILE A 6 12.99 14.67 -62.21
CA ILE A 6 14.41 14.34 -62.35
C ILE A 6 14.96 14.12 -60.93
N SER A 7 15.42 12.91 -60.61
CA SER A 7 16.14 12.65 -59.35
C SER A 7 17.53 13.25 -59.46
N VAL A 8 17.75 14.44 -58.89
CA VAL A 8 19.07 15.09 -58.89
C VAL A 8 19.80 14.73 -57.60
N ASP A 9 21.06 14.27 -57.71
CA ASP A 9 21.89 13.89 -56.56
C ASP A 9 22.21 15.13 -55.70
N GLN A 10 22.03 15.03 -54.37
CA GLN A 10 22.31 16.12 -53.44
C GLN A 10 23.80 16.51 -53.43
N ASN A 11 24.69 15.60 -53.82
CA ASN A 11 26.13 15.87 -53.89
C ASN A 11 26.49 16.93 -54.93
N GLU A 12 25.66 17.13 -55.96
CA GLU A 12 25.90 18.13 -57.02
C GLU A 12 25.71 19.57 -56.54
N PHE A 13 25.06 19.77 -55.37
CA PHE A 13 24.77 21.09 -54.80
C PHE A 13 25.53 21.38 -53.50
N MET A 14 26.63 20.66 -53.24
CA MET A 14 27.48 20.92 -52.09
C MET A 14 28.52 22.02 -52.39
N CYS A 15 28.76 22.88 -51.41
CA CYS A 15 29.82 23.87 -51.47
C CYS A 15 31.17 23.20 -51.23
N ALA A 16 32.10 23.29 -52.19
CA ALA A 16 33.42 22.67 -52.05
C ALA A 16 34.34 23.29 -50.96
N VAL A 17 33.91 24.38 -50.32
CA VAL A 17 34.66 25.03 -49.23
C VAL A 17 34.20 24.53 -47.86
N CYS A 18 32.89 24.56 -47.58
CA CYS A 18 32.36 24.09 -46.29
C CYS A 18 31.88 22.63 -46.31
N LEU A 19 31.86 21.99 -47.49
CA LEU A 19 31.38 20.63 -47.72
C LEU A 19 29.92 20.41 -47.25
N ASP A 20 29.12 21.47 -47.28
CA ASP A 20 27.70 21.47 -46.89
C ASP A 20 26.85 22.00 -48.06
N LEU A 21 25.56 21.72 -48.05
CA LEU A 21 24.60 22.17 -49.06
C LEU A 21 24.64 23.70 -49.19
N LEU A 22 24.64 24.20 -50.43
CA LEU A 22 24.83 25.62 -50.72
C LEU A 22 23.83 26.53 -49.96
N LYS A 23 24.35 27.42 -49.11
CA LYS A 23 23.61 28.47 -48.40
C LYS A 23 23.86 29.80 -49.08
N ASP A 24 22.79 30.42 -49.59
CA ASP A 24 22.86 31.59 -50.47
C ASP A 24 23.89 31.38 -51.60
N PRO A 25 23.64 30.39 -52.50
CA PRO A 25 24.59 30.04 -53.55
C PRO A 25 24.96 31.26 -54.39
N VAL A 26 26.24 31.42 -54.64
CA VAL A 26 26.78 32.38 -55.62
C VAL A 26 27.61 31.62 -56.64
N THR A 27 27.41 31.91 -57.91
CA THR A 27 28.18 31.33 -59.01
C THR A 27 29.18 32.36 -59.48
N ILE A 28 30.47 32.04 -59.40
CA ILE A 28 31.53 32.93 -59.87
C ILE A 28 31.78 32.74 -61.37
N GLN A 29 32.54 33.64 -62.00
CA GLN A 29 32.70 33.70 -63.46
C GLN A 29 33.25 32.41 -64.12
N CYS A 30 33.93 31.55 -63.36
CA CYS A 30 34.39 30.23 -63.85
C CYS A 30 33.32 29.13 -63.78
N GLY A 31 32.08 29.44 -63.37
CA GLY A 31 30.96 28.51 -63.30
C GLY A 31 30.84 27.73 -61.98
N HIS A 32 31.84 27.76 -61.11
CA HIS A 32 31.77 27.11 -59.80
C HIS A 32 30.87 27.89 -58.84
N SER A 33 30.16 27.15 -57.98
CA SER A 33 29.19 27.72 -57.03
C SER A 33 29.58 27.43 -55.59
N TYR A 34 29.44 28.44 -54.72
CA TYR A 34 29.78 28.36 -53.31
C TYR A 34 28.71 29.03 -52.46
N CYS A 35 28.72 28.77 -51.15
CA CYS A 35 28.00 29.63 -50.22
C CYS A 35 28.59 31.05 -50.29
N LYS A 36 27.74 32.08 -50.32
CA LYS A 36 28.19 33.48 -50.40
C LYS A 36 29.24 33.80 -49.33
N SER A 37 29.03 33.36 -48.11
CA SER A 37 29.96 33.55 -46.99
C SER A 37 31.30 32.84 -47.20
N CYS A 38 31.30 31.61 -47.73
CA CYS A 38 32.51 30.82 -47.93
C CYS A 38 33.46 31.45 -48.96
N ILE A 39 32.94 31.85 -50.12
CA ILE A 39 33.79 32.48 -51.15
C ILE A 39 34.20 33.91 -50.74
N THR A 40 33.34 34.62 -50.01
CA THR A 40 33.71 35.94 -49.46
C THR A 40 34.88 35.81 -48.50
N GLY A 41 34.80 34.87 -47.53
CA GLY A 41 35.87 34.63 -46.57
C GLY A 41 37.16 34.12 -47.21
N HIS A 42 37.09 33.32 -48.27
CA HIS A 42 38.27 32.90 -49.03
C HIS A 42 38.97 34.10 -49.69
N TRP A 43 38.22 34.99 -50.34
CA TRP A 43 38.79 36.18 -50.98
C TRP A 43 39.24 37.25 -49.98
N ASP A 44 38.62 37.34 -48.80
CA ASP A 44 39.08 38.26 -47.74
C ASP A 44 40.49 37.92 -47.26
N GLN A 45 40.89 36.65 -47.31
CA GLN A 45 42.27 36.23 -47.00
C GLN A 45 43.27 36.60 -48.12
N GLU A 46 42.80 36.73 -49.36
CA GLU A 46 43.62 37.05 -50.53
C GLU A 46 43.65 38.57 -50.86
N ASP A 47 42.87 39.37 -50.14
CA ASP A 47 42.67 40.82 -50.37
C ASP A 47 44.00 41.61 -50.35
N GLN A 48 44.95 41.21 -49.50
CA GLN A 48 46.30 41.81 -49.42
C GLN A 48 47.12 41.64 -50.71
N LYS A 49 46.91 40.54 -51.45
CA LYS A 49 47.64 40.24 -52.69
C LYS A 49 46.97 40.87 -53.91
N LYS A 50 45.73 41.36 -53.79
CA LYS A 50 44.86 41.86 -54.88
C LYS A 50 44.72 40.87 -56.05
N VAL A 51 44.83 39.57 -55.76
CA VAL A 51 44.66 38.47 -56.71
C VAL A 51 43.69 37.50 -56.08
N TYR A 52 42.50 37.35 -56.66
CA TYR A 52 41.45 36.48 -56.13
C TYR A 52 41.36 35.21 -56.96
N SER A 53 41.34 34.05 -56.31
CA SER A 53 41.32 32.77 -57.01
C SER A 53 40.06 31.97 -56.73
N CYS A 54 39.67 31.11 -57.69
CA CYS A 54 38.63 30.10 -57.48
C CYS A 54 39.19 28.96 -56.61
N PRO A 55 38.53 28.57 -55.49
CA PRO A 55 38.98 27.46 -54.65
C PRO A 55 39.15 26.12 -55.39
N GLN A 56 38.33 25.85 -56.41
CA GLN A 56 38.33 24.58 -57.13
C GLN A 56 39.29 24.56 -58.33
N CYS A 57 39.17 25.53 -59.25
CA CYS A 57 39.94 25.54 -60.49
C CYS A 57 41.14 26.49 -60.49
N ARG A 58 41.32 27.28 -59.43
CA ARG A 58 42.41 28.27 -59.25
C ARG A 58 42.46 29.37 -60.33
N GLN A 59 41.40 29.53 -61.11
CA GLN A 59 41.27 30.66 -62.05
C GLN A 59 41.35 31.98 -61.28
N ILE A 60 42.17 32.91 -61.79
CA ILE A 60 42.48 34.19 -61.16
C ILE A 60 41.57 35.29 -61.70
N PHE A 61 41.09 36.15 -60.81
CA PHE A 61 40.25 37.32 -61.12
C PHE A 61 40.90 38.62 -60.61
N ARG A 62 40.92 39.65 -61.46
CA ARG A 62 41.35 41.02 -61.13
C ARG A 62 40.46 42.01 -61.91
N PRO A 63 39.70 42.92 -61.27
CA PRO A 63 39.51 43.15 -59.83
C PRO A 63 38.64 42.07 -59.14
N ARG A 64 38.38 42.22 -57.82
CA ARG A 64 37.53 41.30 -57.04
C ARG A 64 36.13 41.19 -57.67
N PRO A 65 35.65 39.99 -58.02
CA PRO A 65 34.32 39.84 -58.61
C PRO A 65 33.21 40.23 -57.62
N ALA A 66 32.16 40.88 -58.12
CA ALA A 66 30.95 41.10 -57.35
C ALA A 66 30.15 39.80 -57.22
N LEU A 67 29.66 39.50 -56.01
CA LEU A 67 28.92 38.28 -55.72
C LEU A 67 27.41 38.55 -55.66
N ALA A 68 26.67 38.06 -56.65
CA ALA A 68 25.22 38.03 -56.67
C ALA A 68 24.70 36.62 -56.36
N LYS A 69 23.60 36.54 -55.59
CA LYS A 69 22.94 35.27 -55.28
C LYS A 69 22.40 34.65 -56.56
N ASN A 70 22.75 33.40 -56.81
CA ASN A 70 22.16 32.59 -57.86
C ASN A 70 20.77 32.15 -57.39
N THR A 71 19.73 32.84 -57.86
CA THR A 71 18.34 32.61 -57.47
C THR A 71 17.83 31.24 -57.88
N ILE A 72 18.29 30.71 -59.03
CA ILE A 72 17.91 29.39 -59.53
C ILE A 72 18.48 28.30 -58.62
N LEU A 73 19.79 28.34 -58.32
CA LEU A 73 20.39 27.37 -57.39
C LEU A 73 19.78 27.48 -56.00
N ALA A 74 19.46 28.69 -55.54
CA ALA A 74 18.79 28.88 -54.26
C ALA A 74 17.40 28.23 -54.26
N GLU A 75 16.61 28.40 -55.32
CA GLU A 75 15.27 27.80 -55.43
C GLU A 75 15.34 26.26 -55.50
N VAL A 76 16.28 25.70 -56.26
CA VAL A 76 16.49 24.24 -56.34
C VAL A 76 16.86 23.66 -54.98
N VAL A 77 17.82 24.29 -54.27
CA VAL A 77 18.24 23.86 -52.94
C VAL A 77 17.11 23.97 -51.92
N GLU A 78 16.29 25.03 -51.97
CA GLU A 78 15.14 25.19 -51.07
C GLU A 78 14.05 24.15 -51.36
N LYS A 79 13.73 23.87 -52.63
CA LYS A 79 12.79 22.79 -52.99
C LYS A 79 13.28 21.43 -52.52
N MET A 80 14.59 21.17 -52.52
CA MET A 80 15.17 19.94 -51.96
C MET A 80 15.07 19.85 -50.43
N LYS A 81 15.17 20.97 -49.70
CA LYS A 81 15.01 21.00 -48.23
C LYS A 81 13.58 20.70 -47.79
N MET A 82 12.59 21.11 -48.58
CA MET A 82 11.17 20.84 -48.33
C MET A 82 10.78 19.37 -48.55
N THR A 83 11.69 18.55 -49.09
CA THR A 83 11.51 17.11 -49.32
C THR A 83 12.21 16.23 -48.26
N LYS A 84 12.37 16.71 -47.02
CA LYS A 84 12.81 15.86 -45.89
C LYS A 84 11.57 15.31 -45.14
N PRO A 85 11.35 13.98 -45.11
CA PRO A 85 10.34 13.38 -44.24
C PRO A 85 10.73 13.60 -42.76
N SER A 86 9.79 14.02 -41.92
CA SER A 86 10.01 14.13 -40.47
C SER A 86 10.34 12.76 -39.84
N ALA A 87 10.91 12.77 -38.63
CA ALA A 87 11.26 11.55 -37.89
C ALA A 87 10.05 10.63 -37.61
N ASP A 88 8.83 11.16 -37.69
CA ASP A 88 7.56 10.45 -37.46
C ASP A 88 7.18 9.47 -38.59
N TYR A 89 7.89 9.49 -39.72
CA TYR A 89 7.61 8.59 -40.85
C TYR A 89 8.35 7.26 -40.78
N TYR A 90 9.41 7.16 -39.99
CA TYR A 90 10.17 5.92 -39.83
C TYR A 90 9.51 5.00 -38.82
N ALA A 91 9.58 3.68 -39.05
CA ALA A 91 9.02 2.71 -38.12
C ALA A 91 9.83 2.67 -36.82
N GLY A 92 9.17 2.91 -35.69
CA GLY A 92 9.73 2.80 -34.34
C GLY A 92 9.53 1.42 -33.72
N ALA A 93 9.87 1.28 -32.44
CA ALA A 93 9.64 0.05 -31.69
C ALA A 93 8.13 -0.20 -31.52
N GLY A 94 7.65 -1.33 -32.05
CA GLY A 94 6.23 -1.70 -32.04
C GLY A 94 5.44 -1.26 -33.27
N ASP A 95 6.03 -0.47 -34.18
CA ASP A 95 5.41 -0.16 -35.47
C ASP A 95 5.59 -1.30 -36.48
N VAL A 96 4.60 -1.48 -37.34
CA VAL A 96 4.69 -2.38 -38.49
C VAL A 96 5.57 -1.72 -39.55
N GLN A 97 6.58 -2.43 -40.02
CA GLN A 97 7.52 -1.91 -41.03
C GLN A 97 6.96 -2.11 -42.44
N CYS A 98 7.29 -1.20 -43.36
CA CYS A 98 6.98 -1.39 -44.78
C CYS A 98 7.91 -2.41 -45.44
N ASP A 99 7.33 -3.40 -46.10
CA ASP A 99 8.08 -4.52 -46.70
C ASP A 99 8.87 -4.08 -47.94
N VAL A 100 8.35 -3.10 -48.69
CA VAL A 100 8.95 -2.63 -49.95
C VAL A 100 10.11 -1.65 -49.77
N CYS A 101 10.13 -0.87 -48.67
CA CYS A 101 11.18 0.15 -48.48
C CYS A 101 12.58 -0.45 -48.52
N THR A 102 13.48 0.12 -49.31
CA THR A 102 14.90 -0.25 -49.31
C THR A 102 15.66 0.55 -48.25
N GLY A 103 16.54 -0.10 -47.49
CA GLY A 103 17.26 0.54 -46.38
C GLY A 103 16.40 0.74 -45.12
N ARG A 104 16.38 1.96 -44.58
CA ARG A 104 15.63 2.26 -43.34
C ARG A 104 14.12 2.20 -43.61
N LYS A 105 13.43 1.30 -42.90
CA LYS A 105 12.01 1.03 -43.13
C LYS A 105 11.11 2.14 -42.57
N TYR A 106 10.13 2.53 -43.37
CA TYR A 106 9.07 3.46 -42.97
C TYR A 106 7.94 2.72 -42.27
N LYS A 107 7.16 3.44 -41.45
CA LYS A 107 5.96 2.91 -40.81
C LYS A 107 4.93 2.54 -41.87
N ALA A 108 4.47 1.29 -41.83
CA ALA A 108 3.37 0.83 -42.66
C ALA A 108 2.05 1.40 -42.13
N ILE A 109 1.18 1.78 -43.07
CA ILE A 109 -0.17 2.27 -42.77
C ILE A 109 -1.24 1.26 -43.20
N LYS A 110 -0.95 0.43 -44.20
CA LYS A 110 -1.86 -0.56 -44.74
C LYS A 110 -1.13 -1.87 -44.95
N SER A 111 -1.84 -2.98 -44.78
CA SER A 111 -1.39 -4.31 -45.19
C SER A 111 -2.32 -4.82 -46.29
N CYS A 112 -1.77 -5.32 -47.38
CA CYS A 112 -2.53 -5.93 -48.44
C CYS A 112 -2.69 -7.43 -48.18
N LEU A 113 -3.94 -7.88 -48.06
CA LEU A 113 -4.29 -9.27 -47.79
C LEU A 113 -4.12 -10.18 -49.01
N ASN A 114 -3.79 -9.62 -50.17
CA ASN A 114 -3.51 -10.36 -51.40
C ASN A 114 -2.02 -10.45 -51.70
N CYS A 115 -1.24 -9.40 -51.42
CA CYS A 115 0.21 -9.40 -51.60
C CYS A 115 0.95 -9.96 -50.37
N HIS A 116 0.27 -10.01 -49.22
CA HIS A 116 0.83 -10.42 -47.93
C HIS A 116 2.00 -9.51 -47.50
N GLU A 117 1.89 -8.23 -47.87
CA GLU A 117 2.88 -7.19 -47.61
C GLU A 117 2.20 -5.97 -46.96
N SER A 118 2.99 -5.24 -46.17
CA SER A 118 2.64 -3.99 -45.51
C SER A 118 3.35 -2.82 -46.17
N TYR A 119 2.60 -1.75 -46.43
CA TYR A 119 3.04 -0.59 -47.20
C TYR A 119 2.99 0.69 -46.36
N CYS A 120 4.05 1.50 -46.43
CA CYS A 120 3.99 2.90 -46.02
C CYS A 120 3.15 3.69 -47.03
N GLN A 121 2.75 4.93 -46.69
CA GLN A 121 1.86 5.73 -47.55
C GLN A 121 2.32 5.77 -49.00
N THR A 122 3.58 6.10 -49.25
CA THR A 122 4.11 6.19 -50.62
C THR A 122 4.01 4.86 -51.37
N HIS A 123 4.42 3.74 -50.77
CA HIS A 123 4.33 2.45 -51.45
C HIS A 123 2.89 1.96 -51.59
N PHE A 124 2.01 2.36 -50.68
CA PHE A 124 0.60 2.05 -50.75
C PHE A 124 -0.09 2.80 -51.91
N ASP A 125 0.21 4.10 -52.08
CA ASP A 125 -0.34 4.89 -53.18
C ASP A 125 0.05 4.29 -54.54
N HIS A 126 1.33 3.90 -54.71
CA HIS A 126 1.79 3.23 -55.93
C HIS A 126 1.13 1.86 -56.13
N HIS A 127 0.91 1.12 -55.03
CA HIS A 127 0.21 -0.16 -55.06
C HIS A 127 -1.25 0.01 -55.51
N GLU A 128 -1.97 1.00 -54.98
CA GLU A 128 -3.34 1.30 -55.40
C GLU A 128 -3.42 1.76 -56.86
N GLU A 129 -2.48 2.61 -57.32
CA GLU A 129 -2.41 3.04 -58.71
C GLU A 129 -2.22 1.85 -59.66
N PHE A 130 -1.27 0.96 -59.33
CA PHE A 130 -0.98 -0.23 -60.13
C PHE A 130 -2.16 -1.21 -60.16
N HIS A 131 -2.87 -1.36 -59.04
CA HIS A 131 -4.03 -2.23 -58.91
C HIS A 131 -5.38 -1.52 -59.11
N SER A 132 -5.39 -0.31 -59.68
CA SER A 132 -6.60 0.52 -59.83
C SER A 132 -7.73 -0.16 -60.62
N ARG A 133 -7.39 -0.99 -61.61
CA ARG A 133 -8.37 -1.76 -62.40
C ARG A 133 -8.98 -2.95 -61.66
N LYS A 134 -8.24 -3.51 -60.69
CA LYS A 134 -8.70 -4.63 -59.84
C LYS A 134 -8.11 -4.45 -58.44
N PRO A 135 -8.77 -3.64 -57.60
CA PRO A 135 -8.24 -3.29 -56.28
C PRO A 135 -8.04 -4.54 -55.42
N HIS A 136 -6.93 -4.60 -54.71
CA HIS A 136 -6.69 -5.63 -53.71
C HIS A 136 -7.40 -5.29 -52.39
N LYS A 137 -7.68 -6.32 -51.58
CA LYS A 137 -8.25 -6.14 -50.24
C LYS A 137 -7.13 -5.73 -49.28
N VAL A 138 -7.35 -4.62 -48.58
CA VAL A 138 -6.36 -4.00 -47.70
C VAL A 138 -6.96 -3.77 -46.31
N SER A 139 -6.14 -3.84 -45.27
CA SER A 139 -6.48 -3.53 -43.88
C SER A 139 -5.53 -2.49 -43.31
N GLU A 140 -5.81 -1.99 -42.10
CA GLU A 140 -4.80 -1.30 -41.31
C GLU A 140 -3.54 -2.16 -41.17
N ALA A 141 -2.38 -1.51 -41.11
CA ALA A 141 -1.12 -2.21 -40.95
C ALA A 141 -1.13 -3.07 -39.68
N THR A 142 -0.78 -4.34 -39.84
CA THR A 142 -0.72 -5.29 -38.73
C THR A 142 0.53 -6.13 -38.80
N GLY A 143 1.22 -6.30 -37.67
CA GLY A 143 2.38 -7.20 -37.56
C GLY A 143 1.98 -8.68 -37.61
N ARG A 144 0.68 -8.97 -37.55
CA ARG A 144 0.12 -10.33 -37.53
C ARG A 144 -0.48 -10.74 -38.86
N LEU A 145 -0.04 -10.12 -39.97
CA LEU A 145 -0.56 -10.38 -41.31
C LEU A 145 -0.46 -11.87 -41.68
N GLN A 146 0.68 -12.50 -41.36
CA GLN A 146 0.91 -13.91 -41.65
C GLN A 146 -0.04 -14.85 -40.89
N GLU A 147 -0.49 -14.47 -39.69
CA GLU A 147 -1.47 -15.26 -38.92
C GLU A 147 -2.87 -15.22 -39.52
N MET A 148 -3.16 -14.23 -40.37
CA MET A 148 -4.44 -14.12 -41.07
C MET A 148 -4.47 -14.99 -42.33
N ILE A 149 -3.32 -15.52 -42.76
CA ILE A 149 -3.16 -16.31 -43.98
C ILE A 149 -3.01 -17.80 -43.65
N CYS A 150 -3.71 -18.64 -44.40
CA CYS A 150 -3.58 -20.09 -44.31
C CYS A 150 -2.22 -20.53 -44.84
N GLN A 151 -1.42 -21.16 -43.98
CA GLN A 151 -0.09 -21.64 -44.34
C GLN A 151 -0.08 -22.76 -45.39
N LYS A 152 -1.19 -23.50 -45.56
CA LYS A 152 -1.29 -24.57 -46.56
C LYS A 152 -1.65 -24.05 -47.96
N HIS A 153 -2.47 -23.00 -48.03
CA HIS A 153 -3.15 -22.61 -49.26
C HIS A 153 -2.87 -21.17 -49.69
N ASP A 154 -2.16 -20.40 -48.86
CA ASP A 154 -1.84 -18.99 -49.10
C ASP A 154 -3.11 -18.16 -49.40
N LYS A 155 -4.17 -18.43 -48.63
CA LYS A 155 -5.48 -17.75 -48.69
C LYS A 155 -5.89 -17.25 -47.32
N LEU A 156 -6.63 -16.15 -47.30
CA LEU A 156 -7.15 -15.53 -46.08
C LEU A 156 -8.05 -16.50 -45.28
N LEU A 157 -7.90 -16.48 -43.95
CA LEU A 157 -8.68 -17.27 -43.02
C LEU A 157 -10.06 -16.63 -42.77
N GLU A 158 -10.99 -16.80 -43.70
CA GLU A 158 -12.32 -16.17 -43.66
C GLU A 158 -13.43 -17.06 -43.04
N VAL A 159 -13.12 -18.32 -42.73
CA VAL A 159 -14.07 -19.31 -42.18
C VAL A 159 -13.60 -19.71 -40.78
N PHE A 160 -14.53 -19.92 -39.84
CA PHE A 160 -14.25 -20.45 -38.52
C PHE A 160 -14.86 -21.85 -38.38
N CYS A 161 -14.03 -22.82 -38.05
CA CYS A 161 -14.46 -24.17 -37.70
C CYS A 161 -14.79 -24.24 -36.20
N ARG A 162 -16.08 -24.37 -35.83
CA ARG A 162 -16.52 -24.49 -34.44
C ARG A 162 -16.13 -25.83 -33.82
N THR A 163 -16.02 -26.89 -34.62
CA THR A 163 -15.58 -28.20 -34.12
C THR A 163 -14.13 -28.15 -33.63
N ASP A 164 -13.24 -27.51 -34.40
CA ASP A 164 -11.80 -27.45 -34.08
C ASP A 164 -11.36 -26.13 -33.43
N GLN A 165 -12.28 -25.19 -33.22
CA GLN A 165 -12.04 -23.85 -32.67
C GLN A 165 -10.92 -23.06 -33.36
N LYS A 166 -10.85 -23.12 -34.70
CA LYS A 166 -9.80 -22.47 -35.49
C LYS A 166 -10.33 -21.75 -36.72
N CYS A 167 -9.64 -20.69 -37.12
CA CYS A 167 -9.87 -20.02 -38.41
C CYS A 167 -9.21 -20.84 -39.53
N ILE A 168 -9.92 -21.04 -40.64
CA ILE A 168 -9.50 -21.78 -41.84
C ILE A 168 -9.80 -20.95 -43.10
N CYS A 169 -9.12 -21.24 -44.22
CA CYS A 169 -9.47 -20.64 -45.52
C CYS A 169 -10.52 -21.48 -46.25
N VAL A 170 -11.09 -20.93 -47.32
CA VAL A 170 -12.12 -21.60 -48.15
C VAL A 170 -11.66 -22.94 -48.76
N LEU A 171 -10.37 -23.08 -49.08
CA LEU A 171 -9.82 -24.33 -49.63
C LEU A 171 -9.65 -25.44 -48.58
N CYS A 172 -9.58 -25.09 -47.29
CA CYS A 172 -9.54 -26.09 -46.22
C CYS A 172 -10.92 -26.72 -45.95
N MET A 173 -12.00 -26.22 -46.57
CA MET A 173 -13.34 -26.77 -46.33
C MET A 173 -13.48 -28.22 -46.79
N ASP A 174 -12.67 -28.68 -47.75
CA ASP A 174 -12.69 -30.09 -48.16
C ASP A 174 -12.20 -31.02 -47.04
N GLU A 175 -11.16 -30.62 -46.29
CA GLU A 175 -10.70 -31.33 -45.09
C GLU A 175 -11.72 -31.21 -43.93
N HIS A 176 -12.51 -30.14 -43.91
CA HIS A 176 -13.48 -29.81 -42.87
C HIS A 176 -14.94 -30.05 -43.27
N LYS A 177 -15.20 -30.89 -44.28
CA LYS A 177 -16.51 -31.04 -44.93
C LYS A 177 -17.65 -31.46 -43.97
N ASN A 178 -17.30 -32.21 -42.92
CA ASN A 178 -18.25 -32.70 -41.91
C ASN A 178 -18.19 -31.89 -40.59
N HIS A 179 -17.42 -30.81 -40.54
CA HIS A 179 -17.31 -29.96 -39.34
C HIS A 179 -18.34 -28.84 -39.36
N ASN A 180 -18.69 -28.33 -38.19
CA ASN A 180 -19.57 -27.16 -38.10
C ASN A 180 -18.75 -25.90 -38.41
N THR A 181 -18.89 -25.38 -39.63
CA THR A 181 -18.18 -24.18 -40.09
C THR A 181 -19.13 -23.01 -40.29
N VAL A 182 -18.68 -21.82 -39.91
CA VAL A 182 -19.39 -20.54 -40.14
C VAL A 182 -18.39 -19.50 -40.66
N SER A 183 -18.85 -18.37 -41.17
CA SER A 183 -17.91 -17.28 -41.51
C SER A 183 -17.25 -16.73 -40.25
N ALA A 184 -15.98 -16.31 -40.35
CA ALA A 184 -15.25 -15.71 -39.24
C ALA A 184 -15.97 -14.45 -38.70
N VAL A 185 -16.62 -13.69 -39.57
CA VAL A 185 -17.43 -12.52 -39.21
C VAL A 185 -18.64 -12.90 -38.37
N ALA A 186 -19.36 -13.96 -38.74
CA ALA A 186 -20.52 -14.42 -37.98
C ALA A 186 -20.10 -14.93 -36.59
N GLN A 187 -19.05 -15.76 -36.52
CA GLN A 187 -18.52 -16.25 -35.24
C GLN A 187 -18.05 -15.11 -34.34
N ARG A 188 -17.36 -14.11 -34.90
CA ARG A 188 -16.92 -12.92 -34.16
C ARG A 188 -18.10 -12.19 -33.55
N THR A 189 -19.18 -11.97 -34.29
CA THR A 189 -20.38 -11.27 -33.78
C THR A 189 -21.01 -12.02 -32.59
N GLU A 190 -21.09 -13.35 -32.67
CA GLU A 190 -21.57 -14.19 -31.56
C GLU A 190 -20.64 -14.09 -30.34
N LYS A 191 -19.33 -14.29 -30.53
CA LYS A 191 -18.33 -14.21 -29.46
C LYS A 191 -18.23 -12.82 -28.85
N GLN A 192 -18.46 -11.77 -29.64
CA GLN A 192 -18.46 -10.40 -29.15
C GLN A 192 -19.67 -10.11 -28.26
N THR A 193 -20.81 -10.75 -28.50
CA THR A 193 -21.97 -10.70 -27.59
C THR A 193 -21.66 -11.44 -26.28
N GLN A 194 -21.09 -12.64 -26.36
CA GLN A 194 -20.67 -13.42 -25.17
C GLN A 194 -19.65 -12.65 -24.33
N LEU A 195 -18.67 -11.99 -24.98
CA LEU A 195 -17.66 -11.18 -24.30
C LEU A 195 -18.29 -10.03 -23.51
N LYS A 196 -19.26 -9.32 -24.08
CA LYS A 196 -19.96 -8.22 -23.41
C LYS A 196 -20.75 -8.71 -22.19
N GLU A 197 -21.40 -9.85 -22.29
CA GLU A 197 -22.14 -10.45 -21.17
C GLU A 197 -21.18 -10.88 -20.04
N MET A 198 -20.07 -11.54 -20.38
CA MET A 198 -19.03 -11.90 -19.41
C MET A 198 -18.43 -10.66 -18.73
N GLN A 199 -18.17 -9.59 -19.49
CA GLN A 199 -17.68 -8.33 -18.96
C GLN A 199 -18.67 -7.72 -17.95
N LYS A 200 -19.97 -7.74 -18.26
CA LYS A 200 -21.03 -7.26 -17.35
C LYS A 200 -21.10 -8.11 -16.07
N GLN A 201 -21.00 -9.43 -16.19
CA GLN A 201 -20.98 -10.33 -15.03
C GLN A 201 -19.79 -10.07 -14.11
N PHE A 202 -18.60 -9.85 -14.68
CA PHE A 202 -17.43 -9.49 -13.86
C PHE A 202 -17.58 -8.14 -13.19
N GLN A 203 -18.10 -7.13 -13.90
CA GLN A 203 -18.37 -5.83 -13.29
C GLN A 203 -19.33 -5.93 -12.09
N GLN A 204 -20.39 -6.73 -12.22
CA GLN A 204 -21.33 -6.98 -11.10
C GLN A 204 -20.64 -7.70 -9.94
N ARG A 205 -19.82 -8.72 -10.20
CA ARG A 205 -19.07 -9.43 -9.16
C ARG A 205 -18.06 -8.52 -8.46
N ILE A 206 -17.37 -7.65 -9.19
CA ILE A 206 -16.44 -6.67 -8.63
C ILE A 206 -17.19 -5.75 -7.67
N GLN A 207 -18.30 -5.14 -8.11
CA GLN A 207 -19.10 -4.25 -7.27
C GLN A 207 -19.62 -4.95 -6.00
N GLN A 208 -20.07 -6.20 -6.13
CA GLN A 208 -20.52 -6.97 -4.96
C GLN A 208 -19.36 -7.22 -3.98
N ARG A 209 -18.17 -7.59 -4.48
CA ARG A 209 -17.00 -7.84 -3.62
C ARG A 209 -16.45 -6.57 -2.99
N GLU A 210 -16.53 -5.43 -3.67
CA GLU A 210 -16.20 -4.12 -3.09
C GLU A 210 -17.15 -3.78 -1.92
N LYS A 211 -18.45 -4.09 -2.07
CA LYS A 211 -19.43 -3.93 -0.99
C LYS A 211 -19.17 -4.86 0.19
N ASP A 212 -18.91 -6.15 -0.08
CA ASP A 212 -18.58 -7.14 0.95
C ASP A 212 -17.33 -6.72 1.74
N LEU A 213 -16.30 -6.22 1.03
CA LEU A 213 -15.06 -5.73 1.64
C LEU A 213 -15.32 -4.54 2.57
N GLN A 214 -16.16 -3.61 2.15
CA GLN A 214 -16.51 -2.45 2.96
C GLN A 214 -17.26 -2.85 4.23
N GLN A 215 -18.25 -3.76 4.12
CA GLN A 215 -18.98 -4.28 5.27
C GLN A 215 -18.07 -5.03 6.25
N LEU A 216 -17.12 -5.82 5.73
CA LEU A 216 -16.16 -6.52 6.57
C LEU A 216 -15.24 -5.56 7.33
N ARG A 217 -14.77 -4.49 6.67
CA ARG A 217 -13.97 -3.43 7.34
C ARG A 217 -14.74 -2.79 8.48
N GLU A 218 -16.01 -2.45 8.26
CA GLU A 218 -16.88 -1.88 9.30
C GLU A 218 -17.11 -2.84 10.46
N ALA A 219 -17.32 -4.13 10.18
CA ALA A 219 -17.49 -5.16 11.20
C ALA A 219 -16.22 -5.34 12.05
N VAL A 220 -15.04 -5.34 11.42
CA VAL A 220 -13.75 -5.43 12.12
C VAL A 220 -13.53 -4.24 13.04
N GLU A 221 -13.75 -3.00 12.56
CA GLU A 221 -13.61 -1.81 13.40
C GLU A 221 -14.66 -1.75 14.53
N SER A 222 -15.89 -2.21 14.26
CA SER A 222 -16.91 -2.37 15.30
C SER A 222 -16.47 -3.36 16.39
N HIS A 223 -15.94 -4.51 15.99
CA HIS A 223 -15.43 -5.51 16.94
C HIS A 223 -14.25 -4.98 17.76
N LYS A 224 -13.31 -4.27 17.12
CA LYS A 224 -12.18 -3.63 17.80
C LYS A 224 -12.64 -2.62 18.84
N ARG A 225 -13.60 -1.75 18.49
CA ARG A 225 -14.20 -0.80 19.45
C ARG A 225 -14.89 -1.52 20.60
N SER A 226 -15.68 -2.55 20.30
CA SER A 226 -16.37 -3.34 21.32
C SER A 226 -15.40 -4.03 22.28
N ALA A 227 -14.30 -4.59 21.79
CA ALA A 227 -13.26 -5.20 22.61
C ALA A 227 -12.58 -4.16 23.50
N GLN A 228 -12.26 -2.98 22.95
CA GLN A 228 -11.67 -1.87 23.71
C GLN A 228 -12.62 -1.40 24.83
N THR A 229 -13.90 -1.22 24.55
CA THR A 229 -14.90 -0.86 25.56
C THR A 229 -15.00 -1.93 26.66
N ALA A 230 -14.95 -3.22 26.30
CA ALA A 230 -14.97 -4.29 27.28
C ALA A 230 -13.73 -4.28 28.20
N VAL A 231 -12.56 -3.90 27.68
CA VAL A 231 -11.34 -3.70 28.48
C VAL A 231 -11.52 -2.52 29.44
N GLU A 232 -11.94 -1.36 28.92
CA GLU A 232 -12.14 -0.15 29.72
C GLU A 232 -13.16 -0.34 30.84
N ASP A 233 -14.30 -0.99 30.54
CA ASP A 233 -15.30 -1.31 31.55
C ASP A 233 -14.77 -2.30 32.59
N SER A 234 -13.98 -3.29 32.16
CA SER A 234 -13.35 -4.24 33.08
C SER A 234 -12.38 -3.54 34.02
N GLU A 235 -11.50 -2.68 33.49
CA GLU A 235 -10.55 -1.89 34.28
C GLU A 235 -11.27 -0.99 35.29
N ARG A 236 -12.34 -0.32 34.86
CA ARG A 236 -13.17 0.52 35.73
C ARG A 236 -13.77 -0.29 36.88
N ILE A 237 -14.39 -1.43 36.57
CA ILE A 237 -15.02 -2.31 37.59
C ILE A 237 -13.98 -2.83 38.58
N PHE A 238 -12.83 -3.33 38.10
CA PHE A 238 -11.77 -3.81 39.00
C PHE A 238 -11.21 -2.68 39.87
N THR A 239 -11.08 -1.46 39.32
CA THR A 239 -10.65 -0.30 40.09
C THR A 239 -11.65 0.05 41.20
N GLU A 240 -12.95 0.02 40.91
CA GLU A 240 -14.01 0.23 41.91
C GLU A 240 -13.97 -0.83 43.02
N LEU A 241 -13.73 -2.10 42.66
CA LEU A 241 -13.57 -3.20 43.62
C LEU A 241 -12.34 -3.00 44.52
N ILE A 242 -11.19 -2.64 43.96
CA ILE A 242 -9.96 -2.35 44.71
C ILE A 242 -10.23 -1.25 45.73
N ARG A 243 -10.84 -0.13 45.31
CA ARG A 243 -11.21 0.97 46.22
C ARG A 243 -12.17 0.54 47.33
N SER A 244 -13.08 -0.40 47.06
CA SER A 244 -13.98 -0.94 48.07
C SER A 244 -13.23 -1.77 49.12
N ILE A 245 -12.27 -2.59 48.66
CA ILE A 245 -11.40 -3.40 49.54
C ILE A 245 -10.50 -2.49 50.38
N GLU A 246 -9.90 -1.45 49.80
CA GLU A 246 -9.07 -0.47 50.51
C GLU A 246 -9.84 0.27 51.61
N ARG A 247 -11.09 0.67 51.33
CA ARG A 247 -11.97 1.26 52.34
C ARG A 247 -12.27 0.29 53.48
N SER A 248 -12.59 -0.96 53.13
CA SER A 248 -12.88 -2.01 54.13
C SER A 248 -11.65 -2.34 54.99
N HIS A 249 -10.47 -2.39 54.37
CA HIS A 249 -9.18 -2.51 55.06
C HIS A 249 -8.96 -1.36 56.05
N SER A 250 -9.15 -0.12 55.60
CA SER A 250 -8.97 1.07 56.44
C SER A 250 -9.90 1.06 57.66
N GLU A 251 -11.16 0.64 57.46
CA GLU A 251 -12.14 0.53 58.53
C GLU A 251 -11.77 -0.56 59.55
N LEU A 252 -11.32 -1.73 59.08
CA LEU A 252 -10.85 -2.80 59.95
C LEU A 252 -9.66 -2.36 60.82
N ILE A 253 -8.65 -1.72 60.21
CA ILE A 253 -7.50 -1.19 60.95
C ILE A 253 -7.94 -0.17 61.99
N ARG A 254 -8.83 0.76 61.60
CA ARG A 254 -9.40 1.76 62.51
C ARG A 254 -10.09 1.11 63.71
N LEU A 255 -10.93 0.08 63.49
CA LEU A 255 -11.63 -0.63 64.55
C LEU A 255 -10.66 -1.30 65.53
N ILE A 256 -9.63 -1.99 65.01
CA ILE A 256 -8.60 -2.63 65.85
C ILE A 256 -7.88 -1.57 66.69
N THR A 257 -7.42 -0.47 66.09
CA THR A 257 -6.69 0.59 66.80
C THR A 257 -7.57 1.32 67.83
N VAL A 258 -8.86 1.55 67.55
CA VAL A 258 -9.78 2.16 68.53
C VAL A 258 -9.99 1.22 69.72
N GLN A 259 -10.21 -0.08 69.46
CA GLN A 259 -10.40 -1.07 70.52
C GLN A 259 -9.15 -1.26 71.37
N GLU A 260 -7.97 -1.30 70.73
CA GLU A 260 -6.66 -1.35 71.40
C GLU A 260 -6.50 -0.16 72.34
N LYS A 261 -6.64 1.08 71.83
CA LYS A 261 -6.52 2.30 72.65
C LYS A 261 -7.50 2.32 73.81
N ALA A 262 -8.74 1.86 73.60
CA ALA A 262 -9.72 1.78 74.66
C ALA A 262 -9.36 0.72 75.73
N ALA A 263 -8.84 -0.43 75.32
CA ALA A 263 -8.37 -1.47 76.23
C ALA A 263 -7.14 -1.02 77.03
N VAL A 264 -6.18 -0.38 76.37
CA VAL A 264 -4.97 0.19 77.01
C VAL A 264 -5.36 1.24 78.04
N ARG A 265 -6.21 2.22 77.70
CA ARG A 265 -6.68 3.24 78.67
C ARG A 265 -7.38 2.64 79.89
N ARG A 266 -8.18 1.59 79.70
CA ARG A 266 -8.81 0.87 80.83
C ARG A 266 -7.78 0.17 81.71
N ALA A 267 -6.76 -0.44 81.11
CA ALA A 267 -5.68 -1.10 81.83
C ALA A 267 -4.82 -0.09 82.61
N GLU A 268 -4.41 1.01 81.96
CA GLU A 268 -3.66 2.12 82.59
C GLU A 268 -4.42 2.70 83.79
N GLY A 269 -5.71 2.99 83.65
CA GLY A 269 -6.51 3.49 84.77
C GLY A 269 -6.67 2.48 85.92
N ARG A 270 -6.56 1.16 85.66
CA ARG A 270 -6.51 0.15 86.74
C ARG A 270 -5.13 0.06 87.36
N LEU A 271 -4.06 0.20 86.57
CA LEU A 271 -2.68 0.27 87.08
C LEU A 271 -2.54 1.44 88.06
N GLU A 272 -2.98 2.65 87.68
CA GLU A 272 -2.93 3.83 88.55
C GLU A 272 -3.69 3.62 89.87
N ARG A 273 -4.88 2.99 89.82
CA ARG A 273 -5.64 2.66 91.05
C ARG A 273 -4.91 1.65 91.93
N LEU A 274 -4.33 0.60 91.35
CA LEU A 274 -3.56 -0.39 92.10
C LEU A 274 -2.28 0.22 92.71
N GLU A 275 -1.60 1.10 91.99
CA GLU A 275 -0.43 1.83 92.50
C GLU A 275 -0.80 2.70 93.70
N GLN A 276 -1.93 3.42 93.62
CA GLN A 276 -2.45 4.23 94.72
C GLN A 276 -2.82 3.37 95.93
N GLU A 277 -3.51 2.25 95.72
CA GLU A 277 -3.89 1.31 96.77
C GLU A 277 -2.66 0.71 97.48
N ILE A 278 -1.63 0.30 96.71
CA ILE A 278 -0.36 -0.18 97.26
C ILE A 278 0.31 0.89 98.10
N ASN A 279 0.32 2.15 97.66
CA ASN A 279 0.92 3.25 98.41
C ASN A 279 0.16 3.55 99.71
N ASP A 280 -1.17 3.53 99.67
CA ASP A 280 -2.01 3.72 100.86
C ASP A 280 -1.86 2.58 101.87
N LEU A 281 -1.73 1.33 101.38
CA LEU A 281 -1.42 0.17 102.21
C LEU A 281 -0.02 0.27 102.84
N ARG A 282 1.01 0.63 102.06
CA ARG A 282 2.37 0.85 102.57
C ARG A 282 2.43 1.95 103.64
N ARG A 283 1.66 3.03 103.48
CA ARG A 283 1.56 4.10 104.50
C ARG A 283 0.94 3.57 105.78
N ARG A 284 -0.20 2.86 105.70
CA ARG A 284 -0.85 2.26 106.88
C ARG A 284 0.04 1.23 107.57
N ASP A 285 0.76 0.41 106.80
CA ASP A 285 1.71 -0.57 107.33
C ASP A 285 2.81 0.12 108.15
N ALA A 286 3.40 1.20 107.63
CA ALA A 286 4.37 2.00 108.37
C ALA A 286 3.80 2.66 109.64
N GLU A 287 2.54 3.12 109.60
CA GLU A 287 1.84 3.68 110.77
C GLU A 287 1.59 2.61 111.85
N LEU A 288 1.21 1.39 111.44
CA LEU A 288 1.04 0.24 112.35
C LEU A 288 2.37 -0.19 112.96
N GLU A 289 3.44 -0.24 112.18
CA GLU A 289 4.80 -0.52 112.66
C GLU A 289 5.24 0.52 113.71
N HIS A 290 5.04 1.82 113.45
CA HIS A 290 5.32 2.85 114.45
C HIS A 290 4.47 2.64 115.72
N LEU A 291 3.16 2.38 115.57
CA LEU A 291 2.27 2.21 116.70
C LEU A 291 2.70 1.04 117.61
N SER A 292 3.18 -0.07 117.02
CA SER A 292 3.65 -1.23 117.76
C SER A 292 4.82 -0.95 118.73
N HIS A 293 5.61 0.11 118.45
CA HIS A 293 6.73 0.54 119.28
C HIS A 293 6.35 1.64 120.31
N THR A 294 5.09 2.05 120.38
CA THR A 294 4.61 3.10 121.29
C THR A 294 4.44 2.56 122.71
N GLN A 295 5.02 3.24 123.72
CA GLN A 295 4.89 2.82 125.12
C GLN A 295 3.64 3.37 125.83
N ASP A 296 3.05 4.46 125.33
CA ASP A 296 1.81 5.02 125.88
C ASP A 296 0.61 4.13 125.54
N HIS A 297 0.07 3.46 126.56
CA HIS A 297 -1.04 2.52 126.42
C HIS A 297 -2.35 3.18 125.94
N ILE A 298 -2.59 4.46 126.27
CA ILE A 298 -3.81 5.17 125.87
C ILE A 298 -3.70 5.56 124.40
N GLN A 299 -2.55 6.12 123.99
CA GLN A 299 -2.28 6.45 122.60
C GLN A 299 -2.32 5.21 121.70
N PHE A 300 -1.78 4.08 122.18
CA PHE A 300 -1.85 2.80 121.47
C PHE A 300 -3.30 2.40 121.16
N LEU A 301 -4.17 2.37 122.19
CA LEU A 301 -5.57 1.94 122.03
C LEU A 301 -6.38 2.90 121.15
N GLN A 302 -6.16 4.22 121.26
CA GLN A 302 -6.86 5.21 120.44
C GLN A 302 -6.45 5.17 118.96
N SER A 303 -5.16 5.06 118.67
CA SER A 303 -4.65 4.99 117.30
C SER A 303 -4.93 3.63 116.65
N PHE A 304 -4.87 2.53 117.41
CA PHE A 304 -5.18 1.19 116.90
C PHE A 304 -6.62 1.12 116.40
N GLN A 305 -7.58 1.65 117.16
CA GLN A 305 -8.99 1.67 116.77
C GLN A 305 -9.23 2.43 115.44
N SER A 306 -8.44 3.47 115.18
CA SER A 306 -8.52 4.25 113.94
C SER A 306 -7.88 3.52 112.74
N LEU A 307 -6.76 2.82 112.95
CA LEU A 307 -6.03 2.10 111.89
C LEU A 307 -6.59 0.72 111.58
N SER A 308 -7.41 0.15 112.47
CA SER A 308 -8.03 -1.18 112.32
C SER A 308 -9.03 -1.28 111.15
N SER A 309 -9.52 -0.13 110.66
CA SER A 309 -10.47 -0.11 109.55
C SER A 309 -9.70 -0.21 108.22
N PRO A 310 -10.03 -1.18 107.35
CA PRO A 310 -9.42 -1.27 106.02
C PRO A 310 -9.63 0.05 105.25
N PRO A 311 -8.71 0.42 104.34
CA PRO A 311 -9.07 1.36 103.27
C PRO A 311 -10.36 0.93 102.59
N GLU A 312 -11.14 1.87 102.06
CA GLU A 312 -12.21 1.55 101.13
C GLU A 312 -11.62 0.78 99.94
N SER A 313 -11.69 -0.55 100.01
CA SER A 313 -11.40 -1.41 98.87
C SER A 313 -12.49 -1.16 97.84
N THR A 314 -12.08 -0.80 96.63
CA THR A 314 -12.93 -1.08 95.47
C THR A 314 -12.64 -2.52 95.09
N ASP A 315 -13.39 -3.48 95.67
CA ASP A 315 -13.37 -4.90 95.29
C ASP A 315 -13.97 -5.05 93.88
N ASP A 316 -13.30 -4.48 92.89
CA ASP A 316 -13.55 -4.79 91.50
C ASP A 316 -13.07 -6.23 91.26
N PRO A 317 -13.92 -7.12 90.73
CA PRO A 317 -13.56 -8.52 90.52
C PRO A 317 -12.27 -8.63 89.71
N ILE A 318 -11.37 -9.52 90.17
CA ILE A 318 -10.10 -9.83 89.50
C ILE A 318 -10.43 -10.50 88.17
N ILE A 319 -10.67 -9.69 87.13
CA ILE A 319 -10.81 -10.21 85.77
C ILE A 319 -9.43 -10.72 85.36
N PRO A 320 -9.28 -12.01 85.00
CA PRO A 320 -8.00 -12.55 84.56
C PRO A 320 -7.47 -11.72 83.38
N PHE A 321 -6.29 -11.11 83.55
CA PHE A 321 -5.64 -10.24 82.56
C PHE A 321 -5.55 -10.89 81.17
N SER A 322 -5.54 -12.23 81.09
CA SER A 322 -5.49 -12.99 79.83
C SER A 322 -6.71 -12.78 78.92
N SER A 323 -7.88 -12.43 79.45
CA SER A 323 -9.10 -12.23 78.64
C SER A 323 -9.20 -10.85 77.98
N LEU A 324 -8.28 -9.92 78.27
CA LEU A 324 -8.38 -8.53 77.84
C LEU A 324 -7.61 -8.20 76.54
N PHE A 325 -6.77 -9.11 76.02
CA PHE A 325 -5.73 -8.72 75.03
C PHE A 325 -5.56 -9.61 73.77
N SER A 326 -6.36 -10.65 73.55
CA SER A 326 -6.20 -11.47 72.33
C SER A 326 -6.97 -10.92 71.13
N PHE A 327 -6.27 -10.76 70.00
CA PHE A 327 -6.83 -10.48 68.67
C PHE A 327 -6.80 -11.70 67.74
N ASP A 328 -6.61 -12.91 68.29
CA ASP A 328 -6.47 -14.12 67.47
C ASP A 328 -7.73 -14.43 66.66
N GLY A 329 -8.91 -14.20 67.24
CA GLY A 329 -10.18 -14.32 66.53
C GLY A 329 -10.32 -13.34 65.36
N VAL A 330 -9.77 -12.13 65.49
CA VAL A 330 -9.74 -11.14 64.39
C VAL A 330 -8.80 -11.61 63.29
N ARG A 331 -7.60 -12.08 63.65
CA ARG A 331 -6.62 -12.61 62.69
C ARG A 331 -7.18 -13.80 61.91
N GLU A 332 -7.86 -14.72 62.59
CA GLU A 332 -8.50 -15.87 61.97
C GLU A 332 -9.65 -15.45 61.04
N SER A 333 -10.50 -14.51 61.47
CA SER A 333 -11.58 -13.96 60.63
C SER A 333 -11.04 -13.31 59.35
N VAL A 334 -9.91 -12.59 59.42
CA VAL A 334 -9.25 -11.99 58.25
C VAL A 334 -8.70 -13.06 57.31
N ARG A 335 -8.11 -14.14 57.84
CA ARG A 335 -7.66 -15.28 57.01
C ARG A 335 -8.81 -15.93 56.27
N GLN A 336 -9.93 -16.16 56.95
CA GLN A 336 -11.14 -16.72 56.33
C GLN A 336 -11.72 -15.79 55.25
N LEU A 337 -11.71 -14.48 55.48
CA LEU A 337 -12.14 -13.49 54.48
C LEU A 337 -11.27 -13.53 53.23
N ARG A 338 -9.94 -13.59 53.40
CA ARG A 338 -8.99 -13.74 52.28
C ARG A 338 -9.30 -14.99 51.46
N ASP A 339 -9.45 -16.14 52.10
CA ASP A 339 -9.65 -17.41 51.40
C ASP A 339 -10.97 -17.42 50.60
N LYS A 340 -12.02 -16.80 51.15
CA LYS A 340 -13.30 -16.62 50.44
C LYS A 340 -13.16 -15.70 49.23
N LEU A 341 -12.48 -14.56 49.36
CA LEU A 341 -12.26 -13.62 48.26
C LEU A 341 -11.42 -14.25 47.15
N GLU A 342 -10.34 -14.97 47.50
CA GLU A 342 -9.47 -15.59 46.51
C GLU A 342 -10.20 -16.66 45.70
N ASN A 343 -10.99 -17.51 46.37
CA ASN A 343 -11.81 -18.52 45.69
C ASN A 343 -12.88 -17.90 44.79
N PHE A 344 -13.51 -16.81 45.25
CA PHE A 344 -14.47 -16.06 44.44
C PHE A 344 -13.82 -15.48 43.18
N CYS A 345 -12.67 -14.83 43.32
CA CYS A 345 -11.91 -14.27 42.20
C CYS A 345 -11.48 -15.34 41.18
N LYS A 346 -10.93 -16.47 41.64
CA LYS A 346 -10.52 -17.58 40.76
C LYS A 346 -11.70 -18.10 39.92
N ASN A 347 -12.85 -18.33 40.56
CA ASN A 347 -14.04 -18.81 39.87
C ASN A 347 -14.64 -17.78 38.91
N GLY A 348 -14.66 -16.51 39.31
CA GLY A 348 -15.15 -15.41 38.47
C GLY A 348 -14.29 -15.21 37.23
N LEU A 349 -12.96 -15.14 37.40
CA LEU A 349 -12.01 -14.96 36.30
C LEU A 349 -12.04 -16.12 35.31
N LYS A 350 -12.21 -17.37 35.78
CA LYS A 350 -12.39 -18.52 34.88
C LYS A 350 -13.60 -18.34 33.96
N LYS A 351 -14.76 -17.97 34.52
CA LYS A 351 -15.99 -17.73 33.72
C LYS A 351 -15.83 -16.59 32.72
N ILE A 352 -15.09 -15.54 33.08
CA ILE A 352 -14.78 -14.42 32.17
C ILE A 352 -13.87 -14.91 31.04
N SER A 353 -12.79 -15.65 31.38
CA SER A 353 -11.85 -16.21 30.39
C SER A 353 -12.54 -17.10 29.37
N ASP A 354 -13.48 -17.94 29.82
CA ASP A 354 -14.24 -18.83 28.93
C ASP A 354 -15.04 -17.99 27.90
N ARG A 355 -15.68 -16.89 28.34
CA ARG A 355 -16.44 -16.00 27.44
C ARG A 355 -15.57 -15.26 26.44
N VAL A 356 -14.33 -14.92 26.80
CA VAL A 356 -13.38 -14.28 25.88
C VAL A 356 -12.98 -15.25 24.76
N THR A 357 -12.78 -16.54 25.06
CA THR A 357 -12.36 -17.55 24.08
C THR A 357 -13.44 -17.91 23.06
N PHE A 358 -14.73 -17.73 23.39
CA PHE A 358 -15.82 -17.92 22.43
C PHE A 358 -15.96 -16.79 21.40
N ASN A 359 -15.40 -15.60 21.66
CA ASN A 359 -15.50 -14.44 20.77
C ASN A 359 -14.39 -14.37 19.70
N THR A 360 -13.47 -15.34 19.68
CA THR A 360 -12.43 -15.40 18.63
C THR A 360 -13.08 -15.68 17.29
N PHE A 361 -13.02 -14.70 16.39
CA PHE A 361 -13.50 -14.74 15.01
C PHE A 361 -13.10 -16.07 14.36
N VAL A 362 -14.09 -16.90 14.00
CA VAL A 362 -13.84 -18.11 13.20
C VAL A 362 -13.34 -17.64 11.84
N PRO A 363 -12.08 -17.95 11.44
CA PRO A 363 -11.61 -17.62 10.11
C PRO A 363 -12.47 -18.38 9.12
N TRP A 364 -12.82 -17.73 8.01
CA TRP A 364 -13.57 -18.26 6.87
C TRP A 364 -13.41 -19.78 6.72
N THR A 365 -14.55 -20.47 6.67
CA THR A 365 -14.57 -21.93 6.63
C THR A 365 -13.85 -22.42 5.37
N ARG A 366 -13.28 -23.62 5.43
CA ARG A 366 -12.66 -24.30 4.27
C ARG A 366 -13.58 -24.32 3.03
N ASN A 367 -14.89 -24.25 3.23
CA ASN A 367 -15.89 -24.15 2.17
C ASN A 367 -15.85 -22.82 1.41
N ASP A 368 -15.54 -21.71 2.08
CA ASP A 368 -15.44 -20.39 1.44
C ASP A 368 -14.21 -20.31 0.52
N VAL A 369 -13.12 -21.01 0.89
CA VAL A 369 -11.90 -21.15 0.06
C VAL A 369 -12.14 -22.07 -1.14
N LEU A 370 -12.90 -23.15 -0.95
CA LEU A 370 -13.27 -24.08 -2.05
C LEU A 370 -14.21 -23.43 -3.07
N GLN A 371 -15.11 -22.54 -2.64
CA GLN A 371 -16.00 -21.81 -3.52
C GLN A 371 -15.28 -20.75 -4.38
N CYS A 372 -14.17 -20.18 -3.87
CA CYS A 372 -13.27 -19.35 -4.68
C CYS A 372 -12.46 -20.18 -5.70
N LYS A 373 -12.03 -21.40 -5.34
CA LYS A 373 -11.31 -22.31 -6.25
C LYS A 373 -12.18 -22.77 -7.42
N SER A 374 -13.43 -23.19 -7.18
CA SER A 374 -14.34 -23.61 -8.24
C SER A 374 -14.74 -22.48 -9.19
N GLN A 375 -14.70 -21.23 -8.73
CA GLN A 375 -14.91 -20.04 -9.57
C GLN A 375 -13.66 -19.61 -10.37
N ALA A 376 -12.46 -19.99 -9.93
CA ALA A 376 -11.20 -19.73 -10.64
C ALA A 376 -10.89 -20.82 -11.69
N GLU A 377 -11.26 -22.08 -11.42
CA GLU A 377 -11.11 -23.20 -12.36
C GLU A 377 -12.00 -23.03 -13.61
N ASN A 378 -13.19 -22.42 -13.46
CA ASN A 378 -14.04 -22.04 -14.60
C ASN A 378 -13.48 -20.89 -15.47
N LEU A 379 -12.45 -20.17 -15.00
CA LEU A 379 -11.79 -19.11 -15.75
C LEU A 379 -10.50 -19.58 -16.44
N THR A 380 -9.97 -20.73 -16.03
CA THR A 380 -8.72 -21.28 -16.60
C THR A 380 -8.96 -22.08 -17.89
N GLU A 381 -10.21 -22.45 -18.21
CA GLU A 381 -10.56 -23.06 -19.50
C GLU A 381 -10.55 -22.07 -20.70
N TYR A 382 -10.42 -20.76 -20.46
CA TYR A 382 -10.43 -19.74 -21.52
C TYR A 382 -9.08 -19.04 -21.77
N VAL A 383 -8.01 -19.41 -21.06
CA VAL A 383 -6.68 -18.78 -21.21
C VAL A 383 -5.62 -19.80 -21.64
N HIS A 384 -5.81 -20.37 -22.82
CA HIS A 384 -4.76 -21.15 -23.50
C HIS A 384 -4.69 -20.86 -24.99
N LEU A 385 -4.61 -19.59 -25.42
CA LEU A 385 -4.16 -19.25 -26.78
C LEU A 385 -3.54 -17.85 -26.86
N LEU A 386 -2.30 -17.70 -26.37
CA LEU A 386 -1.34 -16.70 -26.85
C LEU A 386 0.06 -17.32 -26.82
N PRO A 387 0.71 -17.59 -27.97
CA PRO A 387 2.14 -17.90 -27.99
C PRO A 387 2.95 -16.60 -27.86
N LEU A 388 4.11 -16.74 -27.19
CA LEU A 388 5.21 -15.78 -27.10
C LEU A 388 5.74 -15.35 -28.47
#